data_AF-A0A350TLU4-F1
#
_entry.id   AF-A0A350TLU4-F1
#
_cell.length_a   1.000
_cell.length_b   1.000
_cell.length_c   1.000
_cell.angle_alpha   90.00
_cell.angle_beta   90.00
_cell.angle_gamma   90.00
#
_symmetry.space_group_name_H-M   'P 1'
#
loop_
_entity.id
_entity.type
_entity.pdbx_description
1 polymer ?
#
loop_
_entity_poly.entity_id
_entity_poly.type
_entity_poly.pdbx_seq_one_letter_code
_entity_poly.pdbx_strand_id
1 'polypeptide(L)'
;LQEIKRVLKEGGVLIAPTFTHAGNSLFGKVKAFFMRLAGFPLHSRWTSEEYLRFLRQNGWTVRKSAVLKASFPLTYAECVKMEV
;
A
#
# COMPACT_ATOMS: atom_id res chain seq x y z
N LEU A 1 10.07 7.50 -2.63
CA LEU A 1 9.37 8.20 -1.53
C LEU A 1 10.04 9.50 -1.07
N GLN A 2 11.26 9.83 -1.54
CA GLN A 2 11.97 11.04 -1.14
C GLN A 2 11.26 12.33 -1.54
N GLU A 3 10.67 12.40 -2.74
CA GLU A 3 9.90 13.58 -3.17
C GLU A 3 8.74 13.92 -2.23
N ILE A 4 8.04 12.90 -1.72
CA ILE A 4 6.97 13.10 -0.74
C ILE A 4 7.56 13.65 0.57
N LYS A 5 8.70 13.12 1.04
CA LYS A 5 9.37 13.64 2.25
C LYS A 5 9.79 15.11 2.09
N ARG A 6 10.26 15.49 0.90
CA ARG A 6 10.71 16.84 0.58
C ARG A 6 9.58 17.86 0.67
N VAL A 7 8.37 17.50 0.24
CA VAL A 7 7.22 18.42 0.19
C VAL A 7 6.30 18.34 1.41
N LEU A 8 6.37 17.27 2.20
CA LEU A 8 5.55 17.13 3.39
C LEU A 8 6.00 18.13 4.46
N LYS A 9 5.09 19.01 4.88
CA LYS A 9 5.32 19.99 5.96
C LYS A 9 5.63 19.28 7.29
N GLU A 10 6.23 20.02 8.21
CA GLU A 10 6.40 19.57 9.59
C GLU A 10 5.03 19.24 10.22
N GLY A 11 4.98 18.16 11.00
CA GLY A 11 3.72 17.61 11.52
C GLY A 11 2.79 16.98 10.47
N GLY A 12 3.15 17.01 9.19
CA GLY A 12 2.33 16.45 8.11
C GLY A 12 2.25 14.92 8.17
N VAL A 13 1.11 14.39 7.70
CA VAL A 13 0.84 12.95 7.60
C VAL A 13 0.78 12.56 6.11
N LEU A 14 1.56 11.57 5.73
CA LEU A 14 1.41 10.88 4.45
C LEU A 14 0.29 9.85 4.57
N ILE A 15 -0.76 10.02 3.78
CA ILE A 15 -1.77 8.99 3.56
C ILE A 15 -1.31 8.14 2.36
N ALA A 16 -1.01 6.86 2.62
CA ALA A 16 -0.41 5.96 1.63
C ALA A 16 -1.32 4.74 1.38
N PRO A 17 -2.38 4.88 0.55
CA PRO A 17 -3.22 3.77 0.15
C PRO A 17 -2.57 3.00 -1.01
N THR A 18 -2.56 1.67 -0.96
CA THR A 18 -2.06 0.82 -2.06
C THR A 18 -2.82 -0.50 -2.11
N PHE A 19 -3.14 -0.98 -3.31
CA PHE A 19 -3.76 -2.29 -3.49
C PHE A 19 -2.75 -3.39 -3.18
N THR A 20 -3.06 -4.25 -2.22
CA THR A 20 -2.19 -5.36 -1.81
C THR A 20 -2.95 -6.66 -2.03
N HIS A 21 -2.48 -7.48 -2.96
CA HIS A 21 -3.23 -8.64 -3.47
C HIS A 21 -2.68 -10.01 -3.07
N ALA A 22 -1.70 -10.08 -2.18
CA ALA A 22 -1.01 -11.32 -1.87
C ALA A 22 -1.58 -12.09 -0.65
N GLY A 23 -2.91 -12.14 -0.51
CA GLY A 23 -3.59 -12.91 0.54
C GLY A 23 -4.43 -14.07 0.00
N ASN A 24 -3.83 -15.27 -0.10
CA ASN A 24 -4.40 -16.61 -0.31
C ASN A 24 -5.93 -16.75 -0.43
N SER A 25 -6.50 -16.53 -1.62
CA SER A 25 -7.78 -17.15 -1.96
C SER A 25 -7.85 -17.45 -3.45
N LEU A 26 -8.49 -18.58 -3.79
CA LEU A 26 -8.85 -18.97 -5.16
C LEU A 26 -9.49 -17.79 -5.93
N PHE A 27 -10.24 -16.95 -5.22
CA PHE A 27 -10.89 -15.73 -5.71
C PHE A 27 -9.92 -14.63 -6.18
N GLY A 28 -8.75 -14.49 -5.57
CA GLY A 28 -7.75 -13.48 -5.95
C GLY A 28 -7.17 -13.71 -7.35
N LYS A 29 -7.02 -14.98 -7.76
CA LYS A 29 -6.57 -15.34 -9.12
C LYS A 29 -7.64 -15.05 -10.17
N VAL A 30 -8.90 -15.36 -9.86
CA VAL A 30 -10.06 -15.06 -10.74
C VAL A 30 -10.18 -13.55 -10.96
N LYS A 31 -9.99 -12.75 -9.91
CA LYS A 31 -10.06 -11.28 -10.00
C LYS A 31 -8.91 -10.64 -10.76
N ALA A 32 -7.69 -11.15 -10.58
CA ALA A 32 -6.52 -10.71 -11.33
C ALA A 32 -6.68 -10.99 -12.84
N PHE A 33 -7.36 -12.09 -13.20
CA PHE A 33 -7.73 -12.40 -14.57
C PHE A 33 -8.75 -11.39 -15.15
N PHE A 34 -9.82 -11.05 -14.41
CA PHE A 34 -10.78 -10.02 -14.84
C PHE A 34 -10.17 -8.62 -14.96
N MET A 35 -9.26 -8.24 -14.07
CA MET A 35 -8.55 -6.95 -14.19
C MET A 35 -7.62 -6.89 -15.39
N ARG A 36 -6.94 -8.00 -15.71
CA ARG A 36 -6.13 -8.10 -16.92
C ARG A 36 -7.00 -7.96 -18.17
N LEU A 37 -8.20 -8.53 -18.19
CA LEU A 37 -9.17 -8.34 -19.27
C LEU A 37 -9.69 -6.90 -19.38
N ALA A 38 -9.85 -6.21 -18.24
CA ALA A 38 -10.27 -4.80 -18.19
C ALA A 38 -9.15 -3.78 -18.49
N GLY A 39 -7.94 -4.23 -18.87
CA GLY A 39 -6.81 -3.35 -19.23
C GLY A 39 -6.00 -2.79 -18.06
N PHE A 40 -6.19 -3.29 -16.83
CA PHE A 40 -5.46 -2.86 -15.63
C PHE A 40 -4.59 -4.02 -15.09
N PRO A 41 -3.43 -4.31 -15.71
CA PRO A 41 -2.55 -5.37 -15.24
C PRO A 41 -2.05 -5.07 -13.82
N LEU A 42 -2.35 -5.98 -12.91
CA LEU A 42 -2.01 -5.90 -11.49
C LEU A 42 -0.50 -6.19 -11.33
N HIS A 43 0.35 -5.19 -11.59
CA HIS A 43 1.81 -5.37 -11.62
C HIS A 43 2.46 -5.47 -10.23
N SER A 44 1.76 -5.09 -9.16
CA SER A 44 2.32 -4.99 -7.81
C SER A 44 1.79 -6.10 -6.89
N ARG A 45 2.56 -7.20 -6.77
CA ARG A 45 2.27 -8.37 -5.91
C ARG A 45 2.60 -8.13 -4.42
N TRP A 46 2.21 -6.99 -3.86
CA TRP A 46 2.55 -6.69 -2.47
C TRP A 46 1.52 -7.33 -1.53
N THR A 47 1.98 -8.01 -0.48
CA THR A 47 1.15 -8.24 0.72
C THR A 47 1.00 -6.91 1.48
N SER A 48 0.05 -6.85 2.41
CA SER A 48 -0.07 -5.69 3.31
C SER A 48 1.22 -5.50 4.09
N GLU A 49 1.79 -6.59 4.57
CA GLU A 49 2.99 -6.64 5.40
C GLU A 49 4.23 -6.17 4.62
N GLU A 50 4.39 -6.60 3.38
CA GLU A 50 5.46 -6.16 2.48
C GLU A 50 5.36 -4.66 2.22
N TYR A 51 4.14 -4.15 1.99
CA TYR A 51 3.93 -2.73 1.74
C TYR A 51 4.29 -1.88 2.95
N LEU A 52 3.81 -2.27 4.12
CA LEU A 52 4.16 -1.58 5.38
C LEU A 52 5.66 -1.67 5.67
N ARG A 53 6.32 -2.78 5.33
CA ARG A 53 7.77 -2.93 5.45
C ARG A 53 8.52 -1.98 4.53
N PHE A 54 8.10 -1.84 3.27
CA PHE A 54 8.70 -0.91 2.33
C PHE A 54 8.59 0.55 2.78
N LEU A 55 7.43 0.96 3.32
CA LEU A 55 7.28 2.29 3.92
C LEU A 55 8.33 2.51 5.02
N ARG A 56 8.47 1.57 5.95
CA ARG A 56 9.46 1.63 7.03
C ARG A 56 10.90 1.68 6.53
N GLN A 57 11.27 0.81 5.60
CA GLN A 57 12.60 0.77 5.00
C GLN A 57 12.95 2.05 4.24
N ASN A 58 11.94 2.80 3.78
CA ASN A 58 12.12 4.09 3.13
C ASN A 58 12.00 5.26 4.12
N GLY A 59 12.20 5.02 5.42
CA GLY A 59 12.29 6.03 6.49
C GLY A 59 10.96 6.73 6.80
N TRP A 60 9.88 5.95 6.83
CA TRP A 60 8.57 6.38 7.33
C TRP A 60 8.18 5.58 8.56
N THR A 61 7.61 6.27 9.55
CA THR A 61 6.97 5.62 10.70
C THR A 61 5.49 5.44 10.40
N VAL A 62 5.03 4.19 10.29
CA VAL A 62 3.61 3.85 10.14
C VAL A 62 2.94 3.98 11.50
N ARG A 63 2.06 4.99 11.67
CA ARG A 63 1.30 5.21 12.91
C ARG A 63 0.01 4.42 12.96
N LYS A 64 -0.64 4.26 11.80
CA LYS A 64 -1.89 3.52 11.66
C LYS A 64 -1.92 2.82 10.32
N SER A 65 -2.49 1.62 10.31
CA SER A 65 -2.76 0.89 9.07
C SER A 65 -4.04 0.06 9.20
N ALA A 66 -4.69 -0.16 8.07
CA ALA A 66 -5.86 -1.02 7.96
C ALA A 66 -5.91 -1.67 6.58
N VAL A 67 -6.37 -2.91 6.50
CA VAL A 67 -6.72 -3.54 5.22
C VAL A 67 -8.22 -3.34 5.00
N LEU A 68 -8.56 -2.48 4.06
CA LEU A 68 -9.95 -2.26 3.65
C LEU A 68 -10.37 -3.42 2.75
N LYS A 69 -11.26 -4.27 3.27
CA LYS A 69 -11.81 -5.42 2.57
C LYS A 69 -12.93 -4.95 1.65
N ALA A 70 -12.59 -4.75 0.39
CA ALA A 70 -13.54 -4.60 -0.70
C ALA A 70 -13.31 -5.74 -1.70
N SER A 71 -13.97 -5.67 -2.85
CA SER A 71 -13.71 -6.61 -3.93
C SER A 71 -12.21 -6.68 -4.25
N PHE A 72 -11.48 -5.56 -4.19
CA PHE A 72 -10.00 -5.57 -4.20
C PHE A 72 -9.49 -5.03 -2.85
N PRO A 73 -8.74 -5.81 -2.05
CA PRO A 73 -8.19 -5.32 -0.81
C PRO A 73 -7.24 -4.13 -1.02
N LEU A 74 -7.41 -3.09 -0.20
CA LEU A 74 -6.58 -1.90 -0.20
C LEU A 74 -5.94 -1.76 1.19
N THR A 75 -4.61 -1.75 1.25
CA THR A 75 -3.91 -1.35 2.47
C THR A 75 -3.88 0.16 2.56
N TYR A 76 -4.50 0.68 3.61
CA TYR A 76 -4.42 2.06 4.05
C TYR A 76 -3.30 2.19 5.09
N ALA A 77 -2.49 3.25 4.99
CA ALA A 77 -1.47 3.59 5.97
C ALA A 77 -1.39 5.10 6.21
N GLU A 78 -1.24 5.49 7.47
CA GLU A 78 -0.89 6.84 7.90
C GLU A 78 0.57 6.85 8.36
N CYS A 79 1.39 7.64 7.69
CA CYS A 79 2.83 7.66 7.88
C CYS A 79 3.33 9.06 8.24
N VAL A 80 4.30 9.14 9.15
CA VAL A 80 5.08 10.36 9.40
C VAL A 80 6.54 10.13 9.02
N LYS A 81 7.30 11.21 8.83
CA LYS A 81 8.75 11.11 8.65
C LYS A 81 9.34 10.37 9.86
N MET A 82 10.26 9.43 9.62
CA MET A 82 11.01 8.81 10.71
C MET A 82 11.90 9.88 11.35
N GLU A 83 11.80 10.03 12.67
CA GLU A 83 12.73 10.85 13.46
C GLU A 83 14.08 10.12 13.46
N VAL A 84 15.15 10.84 13.13
CA VAL A 84 16.54 10.35 13.16
C VAL A 84 17.14 10.73 14.50
#